data_AF-A0A258P1E5-F1
#
_entry.id   AF-A0A258P1E5-F1
#
_cell.length_a   1.000
_cell.length_b   1.000
_cell.length_c   1.000
_cell.angle_alpha   90.00
_cell.angle_beta   90.00
_cell.angle_gamma   90.00
#
_symmetry.space_group_name_H-M   'P 1'
#
loop_
_entity.id
_entity.type
_entity.pdbx_description
1 polymer ?
#
loop_
_entity_poly.entity_id
_entity_poly.type
_entity_poly.pdbx_seq_one_letter_code
_entity_poly.pdbx_strand_id
1 'polypeptide(L)'
;MEATAWTEIMSALDAQSVETCVAAAERLHAEADADDVPKLLALLETGDFFAREAAAWPLAELAGPTVLAELLKAYQRGFDEGHDNDGFTAALLEIPALFPDQVRASLASYIATAVEPARGHALWLLEFCQGEAKQ
;
A
#
# COMPACT_ATOMS: atom_id res chain seq x y z
N MET A 1 -15.26 9.18 -1.81
CA MET A 1 -15.88 9.17 -0.46
C MET A 1 -16.21 10.58 0.08
N GLU A 2 -17.33 10.71 0.81
CA GLU A 2 -17.76 11.95 1.48
C GLU A 2 -16.80 12.42 2.60
N ALA A 3 -16.68 13.74 2.81
CA ALA A 3 -15.72 14.30 3.77
C ALA A 3 -15.96 13.88 5.23
N THR A 4 -17.22 13.72 5.63
CA THR A 4 -17.57 13.25 6.99
C THR A 4 -17.14 11.80 7.18
N ALA A 5 -17.44 10.93 6.21
CA ALA A 5 -17.04 9.52 6.24
C ALA A 5 -15.51 9.37 6.32
N TRP A 6 -14.78 10.13 5.51
CA TRP A 6 -13.31 10.19 5.59
C TRP A 6 -12.83 10.55 7.01
N THR A 7 -13.39 11.61 7.59
CA THR A 7 -12.99 12.10 8.92
C THR A 7 -13.27 11.06 10.01
N GLU A 8 -14.41 10.38 9.95
CA GLU A 8 -14.77 9.31 10.88
C GLU A 8 -13.79 8.14 10.80
N ILE A 9 -13.46 7.70 9.58
CA ILE A 9 -12.52 6.59 9.36
C ILE A 9 -11.13 6.96 9.88
N MET A 10 -10.63 8.15 9.58
CA MET A 10 -9.33 8.60 10.08
C MET A 10 -9.29 8.66 11.61
N SER A 11 -10.35 9.16 12.26
CA SER A 11 -10.44 9.16 13.72
C SER A 11 -10.49 7.77 14.32
N ALA A 12 -11.04 6.79 13.60
CA ALA A 12 -11.16 5.41 14.05
C ALA A 12 -9.86 4.60 13.84
N LEU A 13 -9.05 4.95 12.83
CA LEU A 13 -7.70 4.39 12.66
C LEU A 13 -6.74 4.81 13.79
N ASP A 14 -6.88 6.03 14.32
CA ASP A 14 -6.10 6.52 15.49
C ASP A 14 -6.64 5.98 16.84
N ALA A 15 -7.69 5.15 16.82
CA ALA A 15 -8.26 4.61 18.05
C ALA A 15 -7.34 3.56 18.70
N GLN A 16 -7.24 3.58 20.03
CA GLN A 16 -6.49 2.55 20.78
C GLN A 16 -7.10 1.15 20.71
N SER A 17 -8.33 1.04 20.19
CA SER A 17 -9.03 -0.23 20.05
C SER A 17 -8.68 -0.87 18.71
N VAL A 18 -8.02 -2.04 18.77
CA VAL A 18 -7.68 -2.83 17.57
C VAL A 18 -8.91 -3.14 16.73
N GLU A 19 -10.03 -3.51 17.36
CA GLU A 19 -11.29 -3.79 16.65
C GLU A 19 -11.80 -2.56 15.89
N THR A 20 -11.68 -1.38 16.49
CA THR A 20 -12.08 -0.11 15.86
C THR A 20 -11.18 0.25 14.70
N CYS A 21 -9.86 0.07 14.86
CA CYS A 21 -8.89 0.31 13.79
C CYS A 21 -9.10 -0.65 12.61
N VAL A 22 -9.33 -1.94 12.86
CA VAL A 22 -9.59 -2.94 11.81
C VAL A 22 -10.87 -2.61 11.05
N ALA A 23 -11.97 -2.33 11.76
CA ALA A 23 -13.23 -1.95 11.11
C ALA A 23 -13.10 -0.66 10.28
N ALA A 24 -12.26 0.28 10.74
CA ALA A 24 -11.97 1.50 9.99
C ALA A 24 -11.16 1.24 8.72
N ALA A 25 -10.15 0.35 8.78
CA ALA A 25 -9.37 -0.05 7.61
C ALA A 25 -10.23 -0.80 6.59
N GLU A 26 -11.09 -1.73 7.03
CA GLU A 26 -12.05 -2.44 6.18
C GLU A 26 -13.03 -1.46 5.51
N ARG A 27 -13.53 -0.48 6.27
CA ARG A 27 -14.41 0.56 5.74
C ARG A 27 -13.70 1.47 4.74
N LEU A 28 -12.44 1.84 5.01
CA LEU A 28 -11.62 2.61 4.08
C LEU A 28 -11.45 1.86 2.76
N HIS A 29 -11.14 0.57 2.82
CA HIS A 29 -11.02 -0.28 1.63
C HIS A 29 -12.32 -0.35 0.85
N ALA A 30 -13.45 -0.59 1.54
CA ALA A 30 -14.75 -0.76 0.89
C ALA A 30 -15.35 0.52 0.29
N GLU A 31 -15.09 1.68 0.90
CA GLU A 31 -15.73 2.96 0.53
C GLU A 31 -14.82 3.88 -0.31
N ALA A 32 -13.51 3.66 -0.33
CA ALA A 32 -12.60 4.49 -1.14
C ALA A 32 -12.86 4.31 -2.63
N ASP A 33 -12.73 5.40 -3.37
CA ASP A 33 -12.86 5.42 -4.82
C ASP A 33 -11.67 6.14 -5.47
N ALA A 34 -11.67 6.22 -6.81
CA ALA A 34 -10.59 6.83 -7.57
C ALA A 34 -10.34 8.31 -7.21
N ASP A 35 -11.37 9.05 -6.75
CA ASP A 35 -11.21 10.45 -6.35
C ASP A 35 -10.48 10.60 -5.00
N ASP A 36 -10.40 9.52 -4.21
CA ASP A 36 -9.68 9.49 -2.94
C ASP A 36 -8.20 9.13 -3.06
N VAL A 37 -7.72 8.68 -4.23
CA VAL A 37 -6.31 8.33 -4.45
C VAL A 37 -5.33 9.41 -3.96
N PRO A 38 -5.53 10.72 -4.22
CA PRO A 38 -4.64 11.75 -3.70
C PRO A 38 -4.60 11.81 -2.16
N LYS A 39 -5.73 11.53 -1.49
CA LYS A 39 -5.80 11.53 -0.03
C LYS A 39 -5.14 10.27 0.55
N LEU A 40 -5.34 9.12 -0.09
CA LEU A 40 -4.69 7.86 0.28
C LEU A 40 -3.16 7.97 0.15
N LEU A 41 -2.68 8.58 -0.94
CA LEU A 41 -1.25 8.89 -1.11
C LEU A 41 -0.72 9.81 0.01
N ALA A 42 -1.52 10.78 0.47
CA ALA A 42 -1.12 11.63 1.58
C ALA A 42 -1.00 10.84 2.90
N LEU A 43 -1.77 9.77 3.09
CA LEU A 43 -1.66 8.91 4.27
C LEU A 43 -0.32 8.18 4.32
N LEU A 44 0.23 7.75 3.18
CA LEU A 44 1.55 7.10 3.09
C LEU A 44 2.70 7.96 3.64
N GLU A 45 2.55 9.28 3.69
CA GLU A 45 3.57 10.20 4.21
C GLU A 45 3.40 10.51 5.70
N THR A 46 2.30 10.08 6.33
CA THR A 46 2.03 10.33 7.75
C THR A 46 2.95 9.52 8.67
N GLY A 47 3.05 9.96 9.93
CA GLY A 47 3.78 9.25 10.97
C GLY A 47 3.04 8.07 11.58
N ASP A 48 1.78 7.85 11.20
CA ASP A 48 0.95 6.78 11.73
C ASP A 48 1.07 5.54 10.84
N PHE A 49 1.67 4.49 11.39
CA PHE A 49 1.82 3.21 10.71
C PHE A 49 0.48 2.60 10.28
N PHE A 50 -0.54 2.64 11.14
CA PHE A 50 -1.84 2.04 10.83
C PHE A 50 -2.55 2.79 9.70
N ALA A 51 -2.44 4.13 9.68
CA ALA A 51 -2.96 4.93 8.58
C ALA A 51 -2.25 4.62 7.25
N ARG A 52 -0.93 4.45 7.27
CA ARG A 52 -0.16 4.05 6.07
C ARG A 52 -0.56 2.66 5.58
N GLU A 53 -0.68 1.69 6.48
CA GLU A 53 -1.05 0.32 6.13
C GLU A 53 -2.49 0.23 5.60
N ALA A 54 -3.45 0.90 6.25
CA ALA A 54 -4.84 0.95 5.81
C ALA A 54 -4.98 1.59 4.41
N ALA A 55 -4.13 2.55 4.05
CA ALA A 55 -4.14 3.18 2.74
C ALA A 55 -3.57 2.29 1.62
N ALA A 56 -2.68 1.34 1.96
CA ALA A 56 -1.98 0.52 0.97
C ALA A 56 -2.94 -0.37 0.16
N TRP A 57 -3.98 -0.91 0.80
CA TRP A 57 -4.93 -1.82 0.18
C TRP A 57 -5.79 -1.17 -0.92
N PRO A 58 -6.56 -0.10 -0.65
CA PRO A 58 -7.30 0.58 -1.72
C PRO A 58 -6.36 1.19 -2.78
N LEU A 59 -5.14 1.61 -2.43
CA LEU A 59 -4.16 2.06 -3.44
C LEU A 59 -3.75 0.94 -4.40
N ALA A 60 -3.54 -0.27 -3.89
CA ALA A 60 -3.21 -1.44 -4.71
C ALA A 60 -4.30 -1.71 -5.76
N GLU A 61 -5.58 -1.60 -5.40
CA GLU A 61 -6.71 -1.86 -6.29
C GLU A 61 -7.02 -0.67 -7.22
N LEU A 62 -7.03 0.55 -6.70
CA LEU A 62 -7.49 1.74 -7.42
C LEU A 62 -6.41 2.33 -8.35
N ALA A 63 -5.14 2.25 -7.96
CA ALA A 63 -4.03 2.88 -8.67
C ALA A 63 -2.94 1.89 -9.09
N GLY A 64 -2.83 0.74 -8.42
CA GLY A 64 -1.98 -0.37 -8.81
C GLY A 64 -0.52 0.05 -9.02
N PRO A 65 0.12 -0.35 -10.14
CA PRO A 65 1.53 -0.07 -10.37
C PRO A 65 1.91 1.41 -10.45
N THR A 66 0.95 2.32 -10.66
CA THR A 66 1.23 3.76 -10.83
C THR A 66 1.72 4.44 -9.54
N VAL A 67 1.42 3.85 -8.39
CA VAL A 67 1.78 4.36 -7.05
C VAL A 67 2.82 3.49 -6.34
N LEU A 68 3.49 2.61 -7.09
CA LEU A 68 4.38 1.61 -6.53
C LEU A 68 5.59 2.24 -5.82
N ALA A 69 6.10 3.36 -6.34
CA ALA A 69 7.24 4.05 -5.73
C ALA A 69 6.90 4.57 -4.32
N GLU A 70 5.71 5.14 -4.17
CA GLU A 70 5.18 5.67 -2.92
C GLU A 70 4.90 4.53 -1.92
N LEU A 71 4.30 3.44 -2.38
CA LEU A 71 4.06 2.25 -1.55
C LEU A 71 5.37 1.63 -1.05
N LEU A 72 6.37 1.44 -1.91
CA LEU A 72 7.66 0.87 -1.51
C LEU A 72 8.44 1.77 -0.54
N LYS A 73 8.31 3.09 -0.68
CA LYS A 73 8.88 4.06 0.26
C LYS A 73 8.22 3.95 1.64
N ALA A 74 6.88 3.91 1.68
CA ALA A 74 6.14 3.75 2.94
C ALA A 74 6.39 2.38 3.59
N TYR A 75 6.54 1.33 2.79
CA TYR A 75 6.92 -0.01 3.23
C TYR A 75 8.28 -0.01 3.92
N GLN A 76 9.31 0.60 3.31
CA GLN A 76 10.61 0.74 3.96
C GLN A 76 10.51 1.51 5.28
N ARG A 77 9.74 2.59 5.31
CA ARG A 77 9.56 3.38 6.53
C ARG A 77 8.98 2.56 7.69
N GLY A 78 8.06 1.63 7.40
CA GLY A 78 7.55 0.70 8.41
C GLY A 78 8.65 -0.13 9.06
N PHE A 79 9.61 -0.65 8.28
CA PHE A 79 10.78 -1.35 8.84
C PHE A 79 11.69 -0.43 9.65
N ASP A 80 11.93 0.81 9.17
CA ASP A 80 12.74 1.80 9.90
C ASP A 80 12.13 2.15 11.26
N GLU A 81 10.80 2.12 11.36
CA GLU A 81 10.02 2.37 12.58
C GLU A 81 9.82 1.10 13.44
N GLY A 82 10.22 -0.07 12.95
CA GLY A 82 10.19 -1.34 13.69
C GLY A 82 8.88 -2.15 13.56
N HIS A 83 8.09 -1.90 12.52
CA HIS A 83 6.86 -2.65 12.20
C HIS A 83 7.16 -3.89 11.35
N ASP A 84 6.28 -4.90 11.44
CA ASP A 84 6.36 -6.14 10.67
C ASP A 84 5.86 -5.99 9.22
N ASN A 85 5.01 -4.99 8.96
CA ASN A 85 4.41 -4.66 7.67
C ASN A 85 3.60 -5.83 7.07
N ASP A 86 2.93 -6.66 7.86
CA ASP A 86 2.21 -7.83 7.35
C ASP A 86 1.03 -7.43 6.43
N GLY A 87 0.21 -6.46 6.85
CA GLY A 87 -0.87 -5.92 6.03
C GLY A 87 -0.31 -5.15 4.83
N PHE A 88 0.75 -4.37 5.00
CA PHE A 88 1.37 -3.68 3.86
C PHE A 88 1.95 -4.66 2.82
N THR A 89 2.57 -5.74 3.28
CA THR A 89 3.14 -6.80 2.45
C THR A 89 2.07 -7.45 1.61
N ALA A 90 0.94 -7.80 2.23
CA ALA A 90 -0.14 -8.44 1.50
C ALA A 90 -0.74 -7.47 0.45
N ALA A 91 -0.73 -6.14 0.69
CA ALA A 91 -1.26 -5.15 -0.25
C ALA A 91 -0.38 -5.06 -1.51
N LEU A 92 0.94 -5.09 -1.30
CA LEU A 92 1.91 -5.11 -2.38
C LEU A 92 1.77 -6.38 -3.25
N LEU A 93 1.47 -7.53 -2.64
CA LEU A 93 1.27 -8.79 -3.35
C LEU A 93 -0.03 -8.83 -4.17
N GLU A 94 -1.02 -8.01 -3.83
CA GLU A 94 -2.26 -7.89 -4.60
C GLU A 94 -2.01 -7.21 -5.97
N ILE A 95 -1.05 -6.28 -6.05
CA ILE A 95 -0.78 -5.53 -7.30
C ILE A 95 -0.39 -6.47 -8.45
N PRO A 96 0.54 -7.43 -8.30
CA PRO A 96 0.81 -8.42 -9.33
C PRO A 96 -0.38 -9.29 -9.75
N ALA A 97 -1.27 -9.64 -8.81
CA ALA A 97 -2.45 -10.44 -9.12
C ALA A 97 -3.43 -9.66 -10.01
N LEU A 98 -3.61 -8.36 -9.74
CA LEU A 98 -4.52 -7.49 -10.48
C LEU A 98 -3.90 -6.94 -11.78
N PHE A 99 -2.59 -6.67 -11.79
CA PHE A 99 -1.89 -5.95 -12.86
C PHE A 99 -0.58 -6.63 -13.32
N PRO A 100 -0.59 -7.92 -13.71
CA PRO A 100 0.62 -8.74 -13.87
C PRO A 100 1.61 -8.22 -14.92
N ASP A 101 1.13 -7.66 -16.04
CA ASP A 101 2.00 -7.13 -17.09
C ASP A 101 2.53 -5.73 -16.74
N GLN A 102 1.66 -4.88 -16.20
CA GLN A 102 1.97 -3.48 -15.88
C GLN A 102 2.92 -3.38 -14.69
N VAL A 103 2.75 -4.24 -13.67
CA VAL A 103 3.62 -4.24 -12.49
C VAL A 103 5.06 -4.60 -12.87
N ARG A 104 5.26 -5.55 -13.78
CA ARG A 104 6.60 -5.96 -14.21
C ARG A 104 7.34 -4.83 -14.90
N ALA A 105 6.67 -4.13 -15.81
CA ALA A 105 7.24 -2.97 -16.49
C ALA A 105 7.59 -1.85 -15.50
N SER A 106 6.68 -1.57 -14.57
CA SER A 106 6.86 -0.53 -13.54
C SER A 106 8.02 -0.87 -12.59
N LEU A 107 8.10 -2.12 -12.13
CA LEU A 107 9.20 -2.63 -11.30
C LEU A 107 10.54 -2.57 -12.03
N ALA A 108 10.60 -2.99 -13.29
CA ALA A 108 11.83 -2.94 -14.07
C ALA A 108 12.35 -1.50 -14.23
N SER A 109 11.44 -0.55 -14.49
CA SER A 109 11.79 0.88 -14.54
C SER A 109 12.26 1.40 -13.20
N TYR A 110 11.57 1.05 -12.10
CA TYR A 110 11.91 1.50 -10.76
C TYR A 110 13.29 0.97 -10.32
N ILE A 111 13.54 -0.34 -10.50
CA ILE A 111 14.80 -1.02 -10.17
C ILE A 111 16.02 -0.39 -10.88
N ALA A 112 15.83 0.11 -12.11
CA ALA A 112 16.90 0.74 -12.88
C ALA A 112 17.43 2.03 -12.23
N THR A 113 16.59 2.73 -11.45
CA THR A 113 16.92 4.01 -10.83
C THR A 113 16.97 3.97 -9.30
N ALA A 114 16.37 2.95 -8.68
CA ALA A 114 16.27 2.84 -7.23
C ALA A 114 17.62 2.49 -6.57
N VAL A 115 17.77 2.96 -5.34
CA VAL A 115 18.88 2.61 -4.44
C VAL A 115 18.38 1.72 -3.32
N GLU A 116 19.30 1.03 -2.65
CA GLU A 116 18.95 0.24 -1.47
C GLU A 116 18.47 1.14 -0.32
N PRO A 117 17.53 0.66 0.51
CA PRO A 117 16.89 -0.67 0.48
C PRO A 117 15.67 -0.80 -0.47
N ALA A 118 15.20 0.31 -1.05
CA ALA A 118 13.99 0.33 -1.87
C ALA A 118 14.10 -0.55 -3.15
N ARG A 119 15.30 -0.64 -3.72
CA ARG A 119 15.61 -1.55 -4.82
C ARG A 119 15.40 -3.02 -4.42
N GLY A 120 15.82 -3.42 -3.23
CA GLY A 120 15.60 -4.76 -2.68
C GLY A 120 14.11 -5.13 -2.62
N HIS A 121 13.25 -4.23 -2.13
CA HIS A 121 11.81 -4.46 -2.08
C HIS A 121 11.17 -4.65 -3.45
N ALA A 122 11.61 -3.84 -4.43
CA ALA A 122 11.14 -3.98 -5.81
C ALA A 122 11.57 -5.31 -6.44
N LEU A 123 12.80 -5.77 -6.16
CA LEU A 123 13.28 -7.08 -6.61
C LEU A 123 12.50 -8.23 -5.98
N TRP A 124 12.26 -8.16 -4.66
CA TRP A 124 11.41 -9.12 -3.95
C TRP A 124 10.02 -9.23 -4.59
N LEU A 125 9.35 -8.10 -4.84
CA LEU A 125 8.02 -8.12 -5.46
C LEU A 125 8.06 -8.68 -6.90
N LEU A 126 9.13 -8.39 -7.64
CA LEU A 126 9.32 -8.92 -9.00
C LEU A 126 9.52 -10.45 -9.00
N GLU A 127 10.22 -11.00 -8.00
CA GLU A 127 10.37 -12.45 -7.85
C GLU A 127 9.02 -13.14 -7.62
N PHE A 128 8.15 -12.56 -6.79
CA PHE A 128 6.77 -13.05 -6.60
C PHE A 128 5.99 -13.09 -7.91
N CYS A 129 6.10 -12.04 -8.74
CA CYS A 129 5.49 -12.04 -10.07
C CYS A 129 5.97 -13.23 -10.92
N GLN A 130 7.24 -13.63 -10.83
CA GLN A 130 7.81 -14.71 -11.65
C GLN A 130 7.45 -16.12 -11.17
N GLY A 131 7.15 -16.29 -9.88
CA GLY A 131 6.77 -17.57 -9.28
C GLY A 131 5.43 -18.11 -9.77
N GLU A 132 4.48 -17.22 -10.10
CA GLU A 132 3.13 -17.61 -10.53
C GLU A 132 3.04 -18.09 -11.98
N ALA A 133 4.01 -17.74 -12.83
CA ALA A 133 4.02 -18.12 -14.25
C ALA A 133 4.41 -19.60 -14.51
N LYS A 134 4.61 -20.41 -13.47
CA LYS A 134 5.09 -21.80 -13.55
C LYS A 134 4.05 -22.88 -13.17
N GLN A 135 2.76 -22.56 -13.12
CA GLN A 135 1.69 -23.54 -12.87
C GLN A 135 0.88 -23.85 -14.13
#